data_AF-C1EH99-F1
#
_entry.id   AF-C1EH99-F1
#
_cell.length_a   1.000
_cell.length_b   1.000
_cell.length_c   1.000
_cell.angle_alpha   90.00
_cell.angle_beta   90.00
_cell.angle_gamma   90.00
#
_symmetry.space_group_name_H-M   'P 1'
#
loop_
_entity.id
_entity.type
_entity.pdbx_description
1 polymer ?
#
loop_
_entity_poly.entity_id
_entity_poly.type
_entity_poly.pdbx_seq_one_letter_code
_entity_poly.pdbx_strand_id
1 'polypeptide(L)'
;MTPLTRALAGPARALARSGRSPRAPARRLVAAASAPSSSSSSNDAGVLVLFAPTLRATERVAALLAADARRGDVLCLHGDVGAGKSALSRAYVRAVVGDPHVDVPSPTFLLQQVYDDHCDGDDAGPPPVHHFDLYRLKGPGDCDRLGLEESFATASSLIEWAERLGERCPGERLDVYIDAAAVGDGAGASGGAVVVVEDDDGEEHEEDGDDDDDDEEDDDADPAFVDRKPRVIRLAPRGDVWRRRVDALAAKLAR
;
A
#
# COMPACT_ATOMS: atom_id res chain seq x y z
N MET A 1 -57.95 -20.95 21.60
CA MET A 1 -56.54 -21.14 22.00
C MET A 1 -55.73 -20.08 21.28
N THR A 2 -55.35 -19.05 22.03
CA THR A 2 -54.56 -17.89 21.61
C THR A 2 -53.48 -17.71 22.67
N PRO A 3 -52.26 -17.32 22.29
CA PRO A 3 -51.53 -16.36 23.10
C PRO A 3 -51.09 -15.18 22.21
N LEU A 4 -51.39 -13.93 22.55
CA LEU A 4 -50.84 -13.07 23.62
C LEU A 4 -49.37 -12.66 23.39
N THR A 5 -49.26 -11.38 23.03
CA THR A 5 -48.12 -10.50 22.85
C THR A 5 -47.20 -10.42 24.08
N ARG A 6 -45.88 -10.28 23.86
CA ARG A 6 -45.01 -9.52 24.77
C ARG A 6 -43.79 -8.95 24.03
N ALA A 7 -43.77 -7.64 23.89
CA ALA A 7 -42.58 -6.86 23.55
C ALA A 7 -41.63 -6.82 24.76
N LEU A 8 -40.31 -6.81 24.51
CA LEU A 8 -39.31 -6.34 25.45
C LEU A 8 -38.35 -5.40 24.73
N ALA A 9 -38.39 -4.15 25.17
CA ALA A 9 -37.42 -3.10 24.85
C ALA A 9 -36.06 -3.42 25.49
N GLY A 10 -34.98 -3.03 24.82
CA GLY A 10 -33.62 -3.18 25.31
C GLY A 10 -33.22 -2.12 26.34
N PRO A 11 -31.96 -2.14 26.80
CA PRO A 11 -31.31 -0.97 27.37
C PRO A 11 -30.36 -0.34 26.35
N ALA A 12 -30.58 0.95 26.07
CA ALA A 12 -29.56 1.82 25.53
C ALA A 12 -28.47 2.05 26.57
N ARG A 13 -27.20 1.95 26.16
CA ARG A 13 -26.10 2.59 26.88
C ARG A 13 -25.10 3.16 25.89
N ALA A 14 -25.13 4.48 25.79
CA ALA A 14 -24.12 5.29 25.15
C ALA A 14 -22.83 5.25 25.97
N LEU A 15 -21.70 5.04 25.29
CA LEU A 15 -20.40 5.55 25.71
C LEU A 15 -19.66 6.00 24.46
N ALA A 16 -19.73 7.30 24.20
CA ALA A 16 -18.76 7.97 23.35
C ALA A 16 -17.37 7.80 23.97
N ARG A 17 -16.44 7.18 23.24
CA ARG A 17 -15.01 7.38 23.48
C ARG A 17 -14.45 8.07 22.24
N SER A 18 -14.26 9.37 22.40
CA SER A 18 -13.41 10.17 21.53
C SER A 18 -11.98 9.65 21.64
N GLY A 19 -11.62 8.70 20.77
CA GLY A 19 -10.24 8.28 20.52
C GLY A 19 -9.57 9.35 19.67
N ARG A 20 -8.80 10.21 20.33
CA ARG A 20 -7.98 11.24 19.69
C ARG A 20 -6.94 10.52 18.83
N SER A 21 -7.05 10.64 17.51
CA SER A 21 -6.05 10.14 16.56
C SER A 21 -4.65 10.65 16.97
N PRO A 22 -3.67 9.78 17.24
CA PRO A 22 -2.30 10.23 17.47
C PRO A 22 -1.76 10.77 16.14
N ARG A 23 -1.62 12.09 16.07
CA ARG A 23 -0.84 12.75 15.03
C ARG A 23 0.63 12.41 15.27
N ALA A 24 1.21 11.57 14.42
CA ALA A 24 2.64 11.38 14.36
C ALA A 24 3.35 12.68 13.90
N PRO A 25 4.44 13.11 14.55
CA PRO A 25 5.23 14.24 14.10
C PRO A 25 6.23 13.77 13.03
N ALA A 26 5.85 13.79 11.74
CA ALA A 26 6.84 13.65 10.68
C ALA A 26 7.78 14.87 10.71
N ARG A 27 9.07 14.68 11.04
CA ARG A 27 10.09 15.74 10.93
C ARG A 27 11.29 15.32 10.09
N ARG A 28 11.54 16.20 9.12
CA ARG A 28 12.75 16.48 8.32
C ARG A 28 13.11 15.54 7.18
N LEU A 29 12.55 15.86 6.01
CA LEU A 29 13.00 15.42 4.69
C LEU A 29 14.32 16.11 4.30
N VAL A 30 15.32 15.35 3.85
CA VAL A 30 16.49 15.90 3.14
C VAL A 30 16.28 15.68 1.64
N ALA A 31 15.75 16.70 0.97
CA ALA A 31 15.73 16.73 -0.50
C ALA A 31 17.15 16.98 -1.02
N ALA A 32 17.78 15.96 -1.63
CA ALA A 32 18.93 16.19 -2.49
C ALA A 32 18.44 16.78 -3.82
N ALA A 33 18.13 18.08 -3.83
CA ALA A 33 17.72 18.77 -5.05
C ALA A 33 18.95 19.03 -5.95
N SER A 34 19.05 18.33 -7.07
CA SER A 34 19.80 18.82 -8.23
C SER A 34 18.80 19.20 -9.31
N ALA A 35 18.86 20.46 -9.76
CA ALA A 35 17.94 21.00 -10.76
C ALA A 35 18.12 20.31 -12.13
N PRO A 36 17.03 20.00 -12.86
CA PRO A 36 17.16 19.40 -14.18
C PRO A 36 17.60 20.46 -15.20
N SER A 37 18.75 20.22 -15.84
CA SER A 37 19.13 20.89 -17.07
C SER A 37 18.18 20.43 -18.19
N SER A 38 17.59 21.41 -18.87
CA SER A 38 16.54 21.27 -19.87
C SER A 38 16.97 20.46 -21.11
N SER A 39 16.46 19.23 -21.24
CA SER A 39 15.95 18.67 -22.50
C SER A 39 15.56 17.19 -22.31
N SER A 40 14.29 16.89 -22.06
CA SER A 40 13.73 15.57 -22.34
C SER A 40 12.21 15.66 -22.56
N SER A 41 11.75 14.82 -23.48
CA SER A 41 10.39 14.68 -24.01
C SER A 41 9.28 14.65 -22.96
N SER A 42 8.10 15.17 -23.33
CA SER A 42 6.90 15.45 -22.54
C SER A 42 6.19 14.28 -21.82
N ASN A 43 6.88 13.19 -21.49
CA ASN A 43 6.28 11.98 -20.91
C ASN A 43 6.62 11.72 -19.42
N ASP A 44 7.46 12.56 -18.81
CA ASP A 44 7.90 12.42 -17.40
C ASP A 44 7.22 13.40 -16.43
N ALA A 45 6.27 14.20 -16.92
CA ALA A 45 5.55 15.16 -16.09
C ALA A 45 4.65 14.42 -15.07
N GLY A 46 4.99 14.52 -13.78
CA GLY A 46 4.20 13.98 -12.67
C GLY A 46 4.66 12.64 -12.11
N VAL A 47 5.84 12.14 -12.51
CA VAL A 47 6.43 10.93 -11.90
C VAL A 47 7.12 11.28 -10.58
N LEU A 48 6.84 10.52 -9.52
CA LEU A 48 7.49 10.64 -8.21
C LEU A 48 8.40 9.44 -7.97
N VAL A 49 9.67 9.69 -7.68
CA VAL A 49 10.67 8.65 -7.40
C VAL A 49 11.01 8.65 -5.91
N LEU A 50 10.82 7.50 -5.27
CA LEU A 50 11.05 7.28 -3.85
C LEU A 50 12.20 6.29 -3.67
N PHE A 51 13.15 6.61 -2.80
CA PHE A 51 14.17 5.66 -2.35
C PHE A 51 13.75 5.09 -0.98
N ALA A 52 13.55 3.78 -0.93
CA ALA A 52 13.19 3.05 0.28
C ALA A 52 14.38 2.15 0.68
N PRO A 53 15.22 2.55 1.64
CA PRO A 53 16.44 1.82 2.00
C PRO A 53 16.17 0.47 2.66
N THR A 54 14.97 0.25 3.20
CA THR A 54 14.60 -0.95 3.94
C THR A 54 13.16 -1.38 3.61
N LEU A 55 12.77 -2.53 4.17
CA LEU A 55 11.37 -2.96 4.18
C LEU A 55 10.45 -1.97 4.91
N ARG A 56 10.85 -1.42 6.06
CA ARG A 56 10.06 -0.43 6.82
C ARG A 56 9.77 0.82 5.98
N ALA A 57 10.76 1.33 5.25
CA ALA A 57 10.54 2.40 4.29
C ALA A 57 9.56 2.02 3.16
N THR A 58 9.60 0.77 2.68
CA THR A 58 8.62 0.26 1.70
C THR A 58 7.21 0.24 2.28
N GLU A 59 7.07 -0.17 3.55
CA GLU A 59 5.80 -0.15 4.28
C GLU A 59 5.25 1.27 4.43
N ARG A 60 6.12 2.25 4.71
CA ARG A 60 5.73 3.67 4.76
C ARG A 60 5.23 4.17 3.41
N VAL A 61 5.87 3.79 2.31
CA VAL A 61 5.38 4.12 0.95
C VAL A 61 3.99 3.54 0.74
N ALA A 62 3.77 2.28 1.09
CA ALA A 62 2.46 1.65 1.00
C ALA A 62 1.40 2.35 1.86
N ALA A 63 1.73 2.72 3.10
CA ALA A 63 0.83 3.45 4.00
C ALA A 63 0.46 4.84 3.45
N LEU A 64 1.41 5.55 2.81
CA LEU A 64 1.14 6.83 2.17
C LEU A 64 0.16 6.70 0.99
N LEU A 65 0.24 5.61 0.23
CA LEU A 65 -0.70 5.31 -0.85
C LEU A 65 -2.07 4.89 -0.30
N ALA A 66 -2.09 4.08 0.76
CA ALA A 66 -3.31 3.58 1.40
C ALA A 66 -4.14 4.65 2.11
N ALA A 67 -3.51 5.73 2.59
CA ALA A 67 -4.15 6.77 3.40
C ALA A 67 -5.34 7.50 2.72
N ASP A 68 -5.44 7.43 1.39
CA ASP A 68 -6.55 7.96 0.60
C ASP A 68 -7.08 6.90 -0.38
N ALA A 69 -7.01 5.61 -0.01
CA ALA A 69 -7.50 4.51 -0.85
C ALA A 69 -9.01 4.66 -1.10
N ARG A 70 -9.41 4.50 -2.37
CA ARG A 70 -10.81 4.65 -2.80
C ARG A 70 -11.24 3.45 -3.63
N ARG A 71 -12.56 3.23 -3.67
CA ARG A 71 -13.15 2.32 -4.66
C ARG A 71 -12.80 2.81 -6.07
N GLY A 72 -12.41 1.89 -6.93
CA GLY A 72 -11.93 2.14 -8.28
C GLY A 72 -10.49 2.60 -8.39
N ASP A 73 -9.75 2.66 -7.28
CA ASP A 73 -8.30 2.81 -7.35
C ASP A 73 -7.67 1.56 -7.95
N VAL A 74 -6.80 1.75 -8.94
CA VAL A 74 -6.05 0.66 -9.56
C VAL A 74 -4.56 0.98 -9.49
N LEU A 75 -3.81 0.13 -8.78
CA LEU A 75 -2.37 0.19 -8.64
C LEU A 75 -1.75 -1.00 -9.39
N CYS A 76 -0.99 -0.69 -10.43
CA CYS A 76 -0.32 -1.66 -11.29
C CYS A 76 1.14 -1.79 -10.87
N LEU A 77 1.50 -2.93 -10.28
CA LEU A 77 2.83 -3.18 -9.72
C LEU A 77 3.71 -3.89 -10.75
N HIS A 78 4.86 -3.28 -11.03
CA HIS A 78 5.86 -3.73 -11.98
C HIS A 78 7.22 -3.90 -11.29
N GLY A 79 8.01 -4.85 -11.76
CA GLY A 79 9.36 -5.11 -11.25
C GLY A 79 9.72 -6.58 -11.38
N ASP A 80 11.02 -6.88 -11.28
CA ASP A 80 11.52 -8.25 -11.42
C ASP A 80 11.09 -9.17 -10.26
N VAL A 81 11.37 -10.47 -10.42
CA VAL A 81 11.20 -11.44 -9.33
C VAL A 81 12.06 -11.00 -8.14
N GLY A 82 11.46 -10.92 -6.95
CA GLY A 82 12.16 -10.49 -5.74
C GLY A 82 12.32 -8.97 -5.58
N ALA A 83 11.81 -8.14 -6.51
CA ALA A 83 11.90 -6.68 -6.39
C ALA A 83 11.14 -6.11 -5.16
N GLY A 84 10.14 -6.83 -4.66
CA GLY A 84 9.36 -6.43 -3.48
C GLY A 84 7.91 -6.07 -3.76
N LYS A 85 7.35 -6.45 -4.92
CA LYS A 85 5.93 -6.23 -5.26
C LYS A 85 4.99 -6.75 -4.17
N SER A 86 5.11 -8.01 -3.78
CA SER A 86 4.26 -8.58 -2.72
C SER A 86 4.52 -7.99 -1.33
N ALA A 87 5.71 -7.44 -1.08
CA ALA A 87 5.97 -6.71 0.18
C ALA A 87 5.20 -5.38 0.20
N LEU A 88 5.20 -4.62 -0.90
CA LEU A 88 4.39 -3.42 -1.05
C LEU A 88 2.88 -3.74 -0.95
N SER A 89 2.41 -4.79 -1.66
CA SER A 89 1.01 -5.21 -1.63
C SER A 89 0.54 -5.54 -0.21
N ARG A 90 1.33 -6.33 0.53
CA ARG A 90 1.05 -6.70 1.93
C ARG A 90 0.94 -5.49 2.83
N ALA A 91 1.91 -4.59 2.75
CA ALA A 91 1.91 -3.38 3.54
C ALA A 91 0.71 -2.47 3.21
N TYR A 92 0.33 -2.39 1.92
CA TYR A 92 -0.83 -1.61 1.49
C TYR A 92 -2.14 -2.19 2.03
N VAL A 93 -2.36 -3.50 1.88
CA VAL A 93 -3.55 -4.19 2.39
C VAL A 93 -3.68 -3.95 3.90
N ARG A 94 -2.62 -4.21 4.67
CA ARG A 94 -2.60 -4.00 6.12
C ARG A 94 -2.91 -2.55 6.50
N ALA A 95 -2.38 -1.58 5.76
CA ALA A 95 -2.65 -0.17 5.99
C ALA A 95 -4.10 0.23 5.67
N VAL A 96 -4.71 -0.34 4.62
CA VAL A 96 -6.13 -0.07 4.28
C VAL A 96 -7.08 -0.74 5.27
N VAL A 97 -6.79 -1.99 5.65
CA VAL A 97 -7.58 -2.76 6.64
C VAL A 97 -7.43 -2.15 8.03
N GLY A 98 -6.29 -1.52 8.32
CA GLY A 98 -5.99 -0.94 9.63
C GLY A 98 -5.51 -1.97 10.66
N ASP A 99 -5.08 -3.15 10.20
CA ASP A 99 -4.55 -4.22 11.04
C ASP A 99 -3.20 -4.71 10.47
N PRO A 100 -2.08 -4.52 11.21
CA PRO A 100 -0.75 -4.92 10.78
C PRO A 100 -0.52 -6.45 10.78
N HIS A 101 -1.41 -7.23 11.42
CA HIS A 101 -1.26 -8.68 11.58
C HIS A 101 -2.04 -9.49 10.55
N VAL A 102 -2.90 -8.86 9.74
CA VAL A 102 -3.63 -9.53 8.66
C VAL A 102 -2.66 -10.32 7.78
N ASP A 103 -3.02 -11.57 7.51
CA ASP A 103 -2.26 -12.42 6.61
C ASP A 103 -2.51 -12.01 5.15
N VAL A 104 -1.43 -11.64 4.47
CA VAL A 104 -1.47 -11.21 3.07
C VAL A 104 -0.42 -12.02 2.30
N PRO A 105 -0.72 -13.29 2.01
CA PRO A 105 0.15 -14.11 1.19
C PRO A 105 0.10 -13.60 -0.26
N SER A 106 1.17 -13.83 -1.02
CA SER A 106 1.12 -13.52 -2.46
C SER A 106 0.12 -14.45 -3.15
N PRO A 107 -0.86 -13.91 -3.92
CA PRO A 107 -1.89 -14.71 -4.57
C PRO A 107 -1.39 -15.41 -5.83
N THR A 108 -0.09 -15.63 -6.04
CA THR A 108 0.46 -16.24 -7.27
C THR A 108 -0.24 -17.53 -7.72
N PHE A 109 -0.74 -18.35 -6.77
CA PHE A 109 -1.49 -19.57 -7.06
C PHE A 109 -3.01 -19.35 -7.16
N LEU A 110 -3.56 -18.46 -6.34
CA LEU A 110 -4.99 -18.16 -6.28
C LEU A 110 -5.42 -17.16 -7.38
N LEU A 111 -4.46 -16.47 -7.99
CA LEU A 111 -4.58 -15.35 -8.92
C LEU A 111 -5.22 -14.09 -8.33
N GLN A 112 -6.12 -14.24 -7.35
CA GLN A 112 -6.80 -13.16 -6.63
C GLN A 112 -6.96 -13.52 -5.15
N GLN A 113 -6.82 -12.51 -4.29
CA GLN A 113 -7.30 -12.52 -2.91
C GLN A 113 -8.13 -11.25 -2.65
N VAL A 114 -9.18 -11.39 -1.84
CA VAL A 114 -10.10 -10.31 -1.49
C VAL A 114 -10.02 -10.06 0.00
N TYR A 115 -9.95 -8.78 0.36
CA TYR A 115 -9.93 -8.28 1.74
C TYR A 115 -11.06 -7.28 1.90
N ASP A 116 -12.18 -7.71 2.47
CA ASP A 116 -13.39 -6.91 2.63
C ASP A 116 -14.04 -7.04 4.01
N ASP A 117 -13.47 -7.84 4.92
CA ASP A 117 -13.98 -8.05 6.29
C ASP A 117 -14.07 -6.73 7.10
N HIS A 118 -13.25 -5.74 6.78
CA HIS A 118 -13.29 -4.40 7.40
C HIS A 118 -14.35 -3.47 6.81
N CYS A 119 -15.11 -3.91 5.81
CA CYS A 119 -16.13 -3.10 5.16
C CYS A 119 -17.49 -3.25 5.86
N ASP A 120 -17.96 -2.20 6.54
CA ASP A 120 -19.24 -2.19 7.27
C ASP A 120 -20.50 -2.06 6.37
N GLY A 121 -20.40 -2.35 5.07
CA GLY A 121 -21.52 -2.36 4.13
C GLY A 121 -21.98 -0.98 3.61
N ASP A 122 -21.55 0.13 4.23
CA ASP A 122 -21.76 1.49 3.73
C ASP A 122 -20.53 2.00 2.96
N ASP A 123 -20.74 2.81 1.90
CA ASP A 123 -19.67 3.40 1.07
C ASP A 123 -18.84 4.49 1.77
N ALA A 124 -18.99 4.65 3.08
CA ALA A 124 -18.28 5.66 3.88
C ALA A 124 -16.95 5.16 4.48
N GLY A 125 -16.72 3.84 4.52
CA GLY A 125 -15.51 3.21 5.08
C GLY A 125 -14.38 3.02 4.06
N PRO A 126 -13.22 2.48 4.49
CA PRO A 126 -12.15 2.09 3.58
C PRO A 126 -12.67 1.08 2.53
N PRO A 127 -12.18 1.12 1.29
CA PRO A 127 -12.65 0.21 0.26
C PRO A 127 -12.19 -1.23 0.55
N PRO A 128 -12.89 -2.24 0.00
CA PRO A 128 -12.33 -3.59 -0.09
C PRO A 128 -11.09 -3.53 -0.97
N VAL A 129 -10.11 -4.38 -0.67
CA VAL A 129 -8.87 -4.49 -1.44
C VAL A 129 -8.89 -5.80 -2.20
N HIS A 130 -8.72 -5.75 -3.52
CA HIS A 130 -8.57 -6.94 -4.34
C HIS A 130 -7.12 -7.02 -4.80
N HIS A 131 -6.41 -8.06 -4.36
CA HIS A 131 -5.01 -8.28 -4.69
C HIS A 131 -4.88 -9.38 -5.74
N PHE A 132 -4.40 -9.01 -6.92
CA PHE A 132 -4.15 -9.90 -8.03
C PHE A 132 -2.66 -10.13 -8.24
N ASP A 133 -2.29 -11.36 -8.61
CA ASP A 133 -0.96 -11.68 -9.12
C ASP A 133 -1.09 -12.41 -10.45
N LEU A 134 -0.68 -11.73 -11.51
CA LEU A 134 -0.84 -12.22 -12.87
C LEU A 134 0.35 -13.06 -13.34
N TYR A 135 1.38 -13.30 -12.53
CA TYR A 135 2.66 -13.91 -12.94
C TYR A 135 2.52 -15.19 -13.80
N ARG A 136 1.48 -15.98 -13.58
CA ARG A 136 1.26 -17.24 -14.32
C ARG A 136 0.42 -17.13 -15.58
N LEU A 137 -0.18 -15.97 -15.80
CA LEU A 137 -0.97 -15.74 -17.00
C LEU A 137 -0.04 -15.50 -18.19
N LYS A 138 -0.47 -15.99 -19.36
CA LYS A 138 0.29 -15.88 -20.61
C LYS A 138 0.04 -14.55 -21.32
N GLY A 139 -1.03 -13.85 -20.97
CA GLY A 139 -1.36 -12.54 -21.51
C GLY A 139 -2.80 -12.11 -21.24
N PRO A 140 -3.25 -11.04 -21.92
CA PRO A 140 -4.53 -10.38 -21.63
C PRO A 140 -5.75 -11.29 -21.71
N GLY A 141 -5.77 -12.26 -22.64
CA GLY A 141 -6.91 -13.18 -22.81
C GLY A 141 -7.15 -14.12 -21.62
N ASP A 142 -6.13 -14.41 -20.81
CA ASP A 142 -6.31 -15.19 -19.58
C ASP A 142 -6.94 -14.34 -18.45
N CYS A 143 -6.80 -13.01 -18.53
CA CYS A 143 -7.27 -12.08 -17.50
C CYS A 143 -8.79 -11.89 -17.53
N ASP A 144 -9.44 -12.11 -18.69
CA ASP A 144 -10.89 -11.92 -18.88
C ASP A 144 -11.74 -12.79 -17.92
N ARG A 145 -11.16 -13.86 -17.35
CA ARG A 145 -11.83 -14.76 -16.40
C ARG A 145 -11.71 -14.35 -14.93
N LEU A 146 -10.94 -13.30 -14.62
CA LEU A 146 -10.63 -12.88 -13.25
C LEU A 146 -11.60 -11.85 -12.67
N GLY A 147 -12.60 -11.39 -13.43
CA GLY A 147 -13.56 -10.39 -12.92
C GLY A 147 -12.93 -9.01 -12.65
N LEU A 148 -11.84 -8.67 -13.34
CA LEU A 148 -11.09 -7.43 -13.13
C LEU A 148 -11.94 -6.17 -13.31
N GLU A 149 -12.84 -6.16 -14.29
CA GLU A 149 -13.69 -4.99 -14.59
C GLU A 149 -14.59 -4.60 -13.41
N GLU A 150 -15.15 -5.58 -12.69
CA GLU A 150 -15.93 -5.33 -11.49
C GLU A 150 -15.04 -4.81 -10.36
N SER A 151 -13.88 -5.43 -10.18
CA SER A 151 -12.91 -4.98 -9.17
C SER A 151 -12.48 -3.53 -9.37
N PHE A 152 -12.24 -3.11 -10.62
CA PHE A 152 -11.85 -1.73 -10.96
C PHE A 152 -12.95 -0.70 -10.71
N ALA A 153 -14.18 -1.13 -10.46
CA ALA A 153 -15.28 -0.24 -10.11
C ALA A 153 -15.54 -0.20 -8.60
N THR A 154 -15.41 -1.36 -7.93
CA THR A 154 -15.93 -1.54 -6.57
C THR A 154 -14.85 -1.60 -5.49
N ALA A 155 -13.59 -1.86 -5.85
CA ALA A 155 -12.50 -2.11 -4.91
C ALA A 155 -11.30 -1.19 -5.17
N SER A 156 -10.36 -1.18 -4.24
CA SER A 156 -8.99 -0.77 -4.50
C SER A 156 -8.22 -1.99 -5.00
N SER A 157 -7.83 -2.02 -6.27
CA SER A 157 -7.15 -3.15 -6.90
C SER A 157 -5.62 -2.99 -6.86
N LEU A 158 -4.93 -3.98 -6.30
CA LEU A 158 -3.48 -4.16 -6.43
C LEU A 158 -3.21 -5.25 -7.47
N ILE A 159 -2.42 -4.95 -8.49
CA ILE A 159 -2.18 -5.90 -9.59
C ILE A 159 -0.69 -6.10 -9.76
N GLU A 160 -0.16 -7.21 -9.25
CA GLU A 160 1.21 -7.62 -9.52
C GLU A 160 1.35 -8.15 -10.94
N TRP A 161 2.47 -7.78 -11.58
CA TRP A 161 2.77 -8.16 -12.96
C TRP A 161 1.72 -7.61 -13.96
N ALA A 162 1.34 -6.36 -13.72
CA ALA A 162 0.28 -5.69 -14.46
C ALA A 162 0.56 -5.54 -15.96
N GLU A 163 1.80 -5.69 -16.42
CA GLU A 163 2.11 -5.73 -17.86
C GLU A 163 1.36 -6.86 -18.59
N ARG A 164 0.93 -7.90 -17.89
CA ARG A 164 0.11 -8.99 -18.45
C ARG A 164 -1.32 -8.57 -18.77
N LEU A 165 -1.82 -7.46 -18.22
CA LEU A 165 -3.13 -6.90 -18.59
C LEU A 165 -3.14 -6.38 -20.03
N GLY A 166 -2.02 -5.87 -20.54
CA GLY A 166 -1.95 -5.20 -21.84
C GLY A 166 -3.02 -4.11 -21.98
N GLU A 167 -3.82 -4.19 -23.04
CA GLU A 167 -4.88 -3.22 -23.36
C GLU A 167 -6.07 -3.23 -22.38
N ARG A 168 -6.14 -4.22 -21.46
CA ARG A 168 -7.18 -4.27 -20.42
C ARG A 168 -6.91 -3.33 -19.25
N CYS A 169 -5.72 -2.73 -19.20
CA CYS A 169 -5.34 -1.86 -18.10
C CYS A 169 -6.15 -0.54 -18.17
N PRO A 170 -6.79 -0.09 -17.07
CA PRO A 170 -7.64 1.10 -17.10
C PRO A 170 -6.82 2.38 -17.33
N GLY A 171 -7.47 3.39 -17.92
CA GLY A 171 -6.83 4.68 -18.23
C GLY A 171 -6.49 5.50 -16.99
N GLU A 172 -7.33 5.44 -15.95
CA GLU A 172 -7.08 6.01 -14.62
C GLU A 172 -6.46 4.93 -13.73
N ARG A 173 -5.16 5.06 -13.43
CA ARG A 173 -4.41 4.13 -12.58
C ARG A 173 -3.09 4.71 -12.10
N LEU A 174 -2.43 4.03 -11.17
CA LEU A 174 -1.05 4.29 -10.80
C LEU A 174 -0.15 3.13 -11.25
N ASP A 175 0.78 3.39 -12.16
CA ASP A 175 1.85 2.44 -12.46
C ASP A 175 2.94 2.59 -11.39
N VAL A 176 3.20 1.54 -10.60
CA VAL A 176 4.19 1.49 -9.53
C VAL A 176 5.33 0.56 -9.97
N TYR A 177 6.47 1.14 -10.31
CA TYR A 177 7.67 0.38 -10.67
C TYR A 177 8.56 0.22 -9.46
N ILE A 178 8.99 -1.01 -9.18
CA ILE A 178 9.84 -1.36 -8.05
C ILE A 178 11.09 -2.02 -8.58
N ASP A 179 12.23 -1.39 -8.34
CA ASP A 179 13.54 -1.87 -8.74
C ASP A 179 14.41 -2.09 -7.50
N ALA A 180 15.19 -3.17 -7.51
CA ALA A 180 16.23 -3.35 -6.50
C ALA A 180 17.30 -2.26 -6.68
N ALA A 181 17.67 -1.57 -5.60
CA ALA A 181 18.78 -0.64 -5.61
C ALA A 181 20.06 -1.34 -5.14
N ALA A 182 21.20 -0.95 -5.69
CA ALA A 182 22.49 -1.37 -5.15
C ALA A 182 22.80 -0.53 -3.89
N VAL A 183 23.24 -1.19 -2.81
CA VAL A 183 23.78 -0.50 -1.62
C VAL A 183 25.11 0.15 -2.04
N GLY A 184 25.09 1.44 -2.34
CA GLY A 184 26.27 2.21 -2.76
C GLY A 184 26.03 3.14 -3.95
N ASP A 185 25.02 2.89 -4.77
CA ASP A 185 24.65 3.76 -5.89
C ASP A 185 23.58 4.77 -5.45
N GLY A 186 23.96 5.65 -4.54
CA GLY A 186 23.30 6.95 -4.48
C GLY A 186 23.50 7.65 -5.83
N ALA A 187 22.43 7.83 -6.59
CA ALA A 187 22.39 8.57 -7.86
C ALA A 187 22.67 7.80 -9.18
N GLY A 188 22.21 6.55 -9.30
CA GLY A 188 22.04 5.88 -10.61
C GLY A 188 20.73 6.20 -11.35
N ALA A 189 19.78 6.90 -10.71
CA ALA A 189 18.52 7.29 -11.35
C ALA A 189 18.74 8.55 -12.20
N SER A 190 18.75 8.39 -13.52
CA SER A 190 18.82 9.52 -14.44
C SER A 190 17.62 10.47 -14.25
N GLY A 191 17.90 11.68 -13.77
CA GLY A 191 17.15 12.89 -14.13
C GLY A 191 15.94 13.34 -13.29
N GLY A 192 15.56 12.65 -12.22
CA GLY A 192 14.43 13.06 -11.35
C GLY A 192 14.84 13.36 -9.91
N ALA A 193 14.11 14.26 -9.22
CA ALA A 193 14.26 14.43 -7.79
C ALA A 193 13.85 13.14 -7.07
N VAL A 194 14.78 12.50 -6.37
CA VAL A 194 14.51 11.30 -5.57
C VAL A 194 14.22 11.73 -4.14
N VAL A 195 13.08 11.29 -3.61
CA VAL A 195 12.71 11.50 -2.21
C VAL A 195 13.10 10.27 -1.41
N VAL A 196 13.95 10.45 -0.39
CA VAL A 196 14.29 9.37 0.54
C VAL A 196 13.14 9.19 1.53
N VAL A 197 12.68 7.95 1.66
CA VAL A 197 11.72 7.55 2.68
C VAL A 197 12.52 6.84 3.76
N GLU A 198 12.73 7.49 4.88
CA GLU A 198 13.50 6.93 6.00
C GLU A 198 12.66 5.90 6.77
N ASP A 199 13.28 5.19 7.71
CA ASP A 199 12.54 4.43 8.70
C ASP A 199 11.96 5.38 9.75
N ASP A 200 10.84 5.02 10.36
CA ASP A 200 10.36 5.76 11.53
C ASP A 200 11.08 5.13 12.71
N ASP A 201 12.00 5.85 13.35
CA ASP A 201 12.70 5.42 14.55
C ASP A 201 11.75 5.43 15.77
N GLY A 202 10.49 4.99 15.57
CA GLY A 202 9.48 4.95 16.61
C GLY A 202 10.02 4.13 17.76
N GLU A 203 10.19 4.80 18.91
CA GLU A 203 10.66 4.25 20.17
C GLU A 203 10.09 2.84 20.33
N GLU A 204 10.98 1.84 20.41
CA GLU A 204 10.63 0.53 20.92
C GLU A 204 9.89 0.80 22.23
N HIS A 205 8.57 0.56 22.24
CA HIS A 205 7.83 0.62 23.48
C HIS A 205 8.46 -0.46 24.35
N GLU A 206 9.30 -0.05 25.30
CA GLU A 206 9.62 -0.86 26.48
C GLU A 206 8.26 -1.30 27.01
N GLU A 207 7.94 -2.57 26.81
CA GLU A 207 6.82 -3.18 27.52
C GLU A 207 7.17 -3.02 28.99
N ASP A 208 6.49 -2.08 29.66
CA ASP A 208 6.50 -1.97 31.11
C ASP A 208 6.02 -3.34 31.63
N GLY A 209 6.99 -4.20 31.93
CA GLY A 209 6.78 -5.53 32.45
C GLY A 209 6.09 -5.43 33.80
N ASP A 210 4.78 -5.67 33.79
CA ASP A 210 4.12 -6.25 34.94
C ASP A 210 4.31 -7.78 34.79
N ASP A 211 5.29 -8.28 35.54
CA ASP A 211 5.52 -9.69 35.82
C ASP A 211 4.18 -10.34 36.28
N ASP A 212 3.60 -11.19 35.44
CA ASP A 212 2.80 -12.33 35.89
C ASP A 212 2.90 -13.43 34.82
N ASP A 213 3.58 -14.51 35.23
CA ASP A 213 3.86 -15.75 34.50
C ASP A 213 2.68 -16.27 33.65
N ASP A 214 2.91 -16.42 32.34
CA ASP A 214 2.53 -17.61 31.58
C ASP A 214 3.36 -17.62 30.27
N ASP A 215 4.32 -18.54 30.21
CA ASP A 215 5.21 -18.78 29.07
C ASP A 215 4.40 -19.18 27.81
N GLU A 216 4.04 -18.21 26.97
CA GLU A 216 3.85 -18.43 25.53
C GLU A 216 5.06 -17.83 24.80
N GLU A 217 6.03 -18.69 24.44
CA GLU A 217 7.19 -18.36 23.61
C GLU A 217 6.74 -17.92 22.20
N ASP A 218 6.28 -16.68 22.04
CA ASP A 218 6.13 -16.03 20.75
C ASP A 218 7.38 -15.21 20.43
N ASP A 219 8.51 -15.89 20.16
CA ASP A 219 9.76 -15.23 19.75
C ASP A 219 10.45 -15.97 18.60
N ASP A 220 9.70 -16.19 17.51
CA ASP A 220 10.19 -16.74 16.24
C ASP A 220 10.56 -15.65 15.21
N ALA A 221 10.79 -14.41 15.65
CA ALA A 221 11.32 -13.36 14.79
C ALA A 221 12.85 -13.31 14.90
N ASP A 222 13.57 -14.09 14.10
CA ASP A 222 15.04 -13.97 13.99
C ASP A 222 15.42 -12.51 13.61
N PRO A 223 16.01 -11.72 14.54
CA PRO A 223 16.35 -10.32 14.28
C PRO A 223 17.45 -10.17 13.21
N ALA A 224 18.08 -11.28 12.78
CA ALA A 224 19.06 -11.27 11.71
C ALA A 224 18.43 -11.11 10.31
N PHE A 225 17.11 -11.27 10.14
CA PHE A 225 16.44 -11.13 8.83
C PHE A 225 15.66 -9.82 8.68
N VAL A 226 16.27 -8.69 9.04
CA VAL A 226 15.77 -7.39 8.59
C VAL A 226 16.04 -7.29 7.08
N ASP A 227 15.00 -7.32 6.25
CA ASP A 227 15.12 -7.07 4.80
C ASP A 227 15.58 -5.62 4.57
N ARG A 228 16.91 -5.45 4.53
CA ARG A 228 17.61 -4.19 4.26
C ARG A 228 17.92 -4.03 2.77
N LYS A 229 17.22 -4.74 1.88
CA LYS A 229 17.42 -4.58 0.44
C LYS A 229 16.82 -3.25 0.02
N PRO A 230 17.62 -2.25 -0.37
CA PRO A 230 17.09 -0.96 -0.75
C PRO A 230 16.35 -1.09 -2.08
N ARG A 231 15.32 -0.26 -2.25
CA ARG A 231 14.44 -0.24 -3.41
C ARG A 231 14.31 1.18 -3.94
N VAL A 232 14.22 1.31 -5.25
CA VAL A 232 13.68 2.52 -5.89
C VAL A 232 12.24 2.21 -6.28
N ILE A 233 11.31 3.04 -5.80
CA ILE A 233 9.89 2.93 -6.11
C ILE A 233 9.50 4.17 -6.92
N ARG A 234 9.09 3.96 -8.17
CA ARG A 234 8.67 5.01 -9.08
C ARG A 234 7.16 4.98 -9.28
N LEU A 235 6.50 6.05 -8.85
CA LEU A 235 5.07 6.26 -8.95
C LEU A 235 4.77 7.05 -10.23
N ALA A 236 4.21 6.40 -11.24
CA ALA A 236 3.89 6.97 -12.54
C ALA A 236 2.36 7.04 -12.74
N PRO A 237 1.73 8.20 -12.49
CA PRO A 237 0.28 8.34 -12.57
C PRO A 237 -0.21 8.29 -14.02
N ARG A 238 -1.37 7.66 -14.21
CA ARG A 238 -2.14 7.66 -15.46
C ARG A 238 -3.52 8.22 -15.19
N GLY A 239 -3.92 9.15 -16.05
CA GLY A 239 -5.14 9.92 -15.85
C GLY A 239 -4.97 11.08 -14.86
N ASP A 240 -6.02 11.89 -14.74
CA ASP A 240 -5.97 13.16 -14.01
C ASP A 240 -6.17 12.98 -12.50
N VAL A 241 -6.88 11.93 -12.09
CA VAL A 241 -7.10 11.65 -10.66
C VAL A 241 -5.77 11.30 -10.01
N TRP A 242 -5.04 10.35 -10.58
CA TRP A 242 -3.76 9.92 -10.05
C TRP A 242 -2.68 10.99 -10.19
N ARG A 243 -2.67 11.79 -11.26
CA ARG A 243 -1.72 12.90 -11.40
C ARG A 243 -1.83 13.88 -10.23
N ARG A 244 -3.05 14.31 -9.90
CA ARG A 244 -3.30 15.20 -8.76
C ARG A 244 -2.90 14.58 -7.43
N ARG A 245 -3.14 13.28 -7.24
CA ARG A 245 -2.79 12.56 -5.99
C ARG A 245 -1.29 12.41 -5.82
N VAL A 246 -0.56 12.08 -6.89
CA VAL A 246 0.90 12.00 -6.87
C VAL A 246 1.52 13.40 -6.65
N ASP A 247 1.00 14.45 -7.29
CA ASP A 247 1.44 15.83 -7.05
C ASP A 247 1.20 16.25 -5.59
N ALA A 248 0.04 15.91 -5.03
CA ALA A 248 -0.28 16.18 -3.62
C ALA A 248 0.64 15.41 -2.65
N LEU A 249 0.96 14.15 -2.97
CA LEU A 249 1.90 13.34 -2.21
C LEU A 249 3.31 13.94 -2.28
N ALA A 250 3.78 14.32 -3.46
CA ALA A 250 5.07 14.98 -3.66
C ALA A 250 5.14 16.29 -2.85
N ALA A 251 4.09 17.10 -2.88
CA ALA A 251 4.00 18.33 -2.10
C ALA A 251 3.94 18.10 -0.58
N LYS A 252 3.33 17.00 -0.13
CA LYS A 252 3.32 16.59 1.28
C LYS A 252 4.71 16.16 1.74
N LEU A 253 5.43 15.41 0.90
CA LEU A 253 6.78 14.95 1.20
C LEU A 253 7.78 16.12 1.18
N ALA A 254 7.59 17.13 0.35
CA ALA A 254 8.47 18.30 0.26
C ALA A 254 8.38 19.31 1.44
N ARG A 255 7.45 19.12 2.39
CA ARG A 255 7.22 20.01 3.54
C ARG A 255 7.89 19.47 4.81
#